data_AF-A0A8J7CIR6-F1
#
_entry.id   AF-A0A8J7CIR6-F1
#
_cell.length_a   1.000
_cell.length_b   1.000
_cell.length_c   1.000
_cell.angle_alpha   90.00
_cell.angle_beta   90.00
_cell.angle_gamma   90.00
#
_symmetry.space_group_name_H-M   'P 1'
#
loop_
_entity.id
_entity.type
_entity.pdbx_description
1 polymer ?
#
loop_
_entity_poly.entity_id
_entity_poly.type
_entity_poly.pdbx_seq_one_letter_code
_entity_poly.pdbx_strand_id
1 'polypeptide(L)'
;MNEHKEQQQQQQRKPGSRRRRRRPRRRQGPKGPPIQVEGYLWVRDNGGPLLVSEKRNFVADRSDPTIPVELVNPLHLETGLMLTGQAHQGDRPRMSQIETVEGMQPEEYRSKAVPFTELISIDPLERFNLETEPDIVEPRVAELIAPLGKGQRCMIVSPPKAGKTTLLQQMAHAIAVNHPNTTIFVLLVDERPEEVTDWKRSIALGEVFASSTDMSLESHIQISEMVFERARRLVEMGDDVVIFMDSLTRMSRAFNNLQKGSGRILSGGIDARTMEKPRRFFGSARNVEDGGSLTVVATCLIDTGSRMDEVIFQEFKGTGNMEIVLDRKLFDKRIFPCINIPQSGTRKEEKLYPKEQMEKLFLMRRALSSLSPEAAMELLLQKVREFPTNEQFLSSLQLK
;
A
#
# COMPACT_ATOMS: atom_id res chain seq x y z
N MET A 1 -39.91 71.50 -56.73
CA MET A 1 -39.55 71.35 -58.16
C MET A 1 -38.56 70.20 -58.23
N ASN A 2 -39.01 69.07 -58.78
CA ASN A 2 -38.35 68.19 -59.78
C ASN A 2 -36.85 68.47 -60.02
N GLU A 3 -35.94 67.52 -60.21
CA GLU A 3 -36.04 66.18 -60.81
C GLU A 3 -34.66 65.49 -60.73
N HIS A 4 -34.69 64.15 -60.71
CA HIS A 4 -33.71 63.18 -61.22
C HIS A 4 -32.22 63.54 -61.44
N LYS A 5 -31.34 62.72 -60.84
CA LYS A 5 -30.46 61.82 -61.63
C LYS A 5 -29.93 60.65 -60.81
N GLU A 6 -30.24 59.46 -61.31
CA GLU A 6 -29.75 58.15 -60.89
C GLU A 6 -28.25 58.01 -61.19
N GLN A 7 -27.48 57.44 -60.26
CA GLN A 7 -26.28 56.67 -60.58
C GLN A 7 -26.18 55.42 -59.71
N GLN A 8 -25.88 54.33 -60.41
CA GLN A 8 -25.90 52.93 -60.03
C GLN A 8 -24.83 52.58 -58.98
N GLN A 9 -25.20 51.79 -57.97
CA GLN A 9 -24.29 50.85 -57.31
C GLN A 9 -24.92 49.45 -57.29
N GLN A 10 -24.48 48.60 -58.22
CA GLN A 10 -24.77 47.17 -58.23
C GLN A 10 -23.98 46.48 -57.11
N GLN A 11 -24.66 46.15 -56.00
CA GLN A 11 -24.16 45.15 -55.06
C GLN A 11 -24.52 43.75 -55.57
N GLN A 12 -23.50 43.03 -56.04
CA GLN A 12 -23.57 41.61 -56.37
C GLN A 12 -23.90 40.77 -55.13
N ARG A 13 -25.13 40.24 -55.07
CA ARG A 13 -25.53 39.20 -54.12
C ARG A 13 -24.88 37.88 -54.51
N LYS A 14 -23.94 37.39 -53.71
CA LYS A 14 -23.39 36.03 -53.82
C LYS A 14 -24.45 34.98 -53.42
N PRO A 15 -24.57 33.83 -54.12
CA PRO A 15 -25.55 32.81 -53.78
C PRO A 15 -25.15 32.06 -52.50
N GLY A 16 -26.17 31.73 -51.69
CA GLY A 16 -26.04 31.10 -50.38
C GLY A 16 -25.20 29.83 -50.36
N SER A 17 -24.27 29.79 -49.40
CA SER A 17 -23.53 28.59 -49.05
C SER A 17 -24.47 27.57 -48.41
N ARG A 18 -24.87 26.55 -49.19
CA ARG A 18 -25.50 25.33 -48.66
C ARG A 18 -24.62 24.74 -47.57
N ARG A 19 -25.01 24.90 -46.31
CA ARG A 19 -24.44 24.18 -45.15
C ARG A 19 -24.55 22.68 -45.44
N ARG A 20 -23.46 22.06 -45.90
CA ARG A 20 -23.29 20.61 -45.92
C ARG A 20 -23.43 20.13 -44.48
N ARG A 21 -24.60 19.57 -44.13
CA ARG A 21 -24.77 18.76 -42.93
C ARG A 21 -23.69 17.67 -42.96
N ARG A 22 -22.67 17.81 -42.12
CA ARG A 22 -21.70 16.74 -41.86
C ARG A 22 -22.52 15.55 -41.37
N ARG A 23 -22.60 14.49 -42.19
CA ARG A 23 -23.10 13.18 -41.73
C ARG A 23 -22.30 12.81 -40.48
N PRO A 24 -22.94 12.31 -39.40
CA PRO A 24 -22.18 11.76 -38.30
C PRO A 24 -21.28 10.66 -38.87
N ARG A 25 -19.98 10.71 -38.58
CA ARG A 25 -19.08 9.58 -38.84
C ARG A 25 -19.73 8.37 -38.18
N ARG A 26 -20.24 7.41 -38.96
CA ARG A 26 -20.55 6.07 -38.46
C ARG A 26 -19.30 5.62 -37.72
N ARG A 27 -19.37 5.48 -36.39
CA ARG A 27 -18.35 4.77 -35.63
C ARG A 27 -18.19 3.42 -36.35
N GLN A 28 -17.02 3.18 -36.94
CA GLN A 28 -16.74 1.89 -37.55
C GLN A 28 -16.98 0.87 -36.44
N GLY A 29 -17.84 -0.12 -36.71
CA GLY A 29 -18.03 -1.23 -35.79
C GLY A 29 -16.69 -1.91 -35.53
N PRO A 30 -16.56 -2.60 -34.38
CA PRO A 30 -15.32 -3.27 -34.00
C PRO A 30 -14.83 -4.18 -35.13
N LYS A 31 -13.54 -4.07 -35.46
CA LYS A 31 -12.89 -4.87 -36.51
C LYS A 31 -12.25 -6.08 -35.85
N GLY A 32 -12.83 -7.27 -36.05
CA GLY A 32 -12.27 -8.55 -35.61
C GLY A 32 -13.16 -9.29 -34.62
N PRO A 33 -12.94 -10.61 -34.43
CA PRO A 33 -13.62 -11.40 -33.42
C PRO A 33 -13.31 -10.85 -32.01
N PRO A 34 -14.20 -11.06 -31.02
CA PRO A 34 -13.90 -10.76 -29.63
C PRO A 34 -12.62 -11.46 -29.17
N ILE A 35 -11.85 -10.78 -28.33
CA ILE A 35 -10.65 -11.32 -27.68
C ILE A 35 -10.90 -11.43 -26.17
N GLN A 36 -10.35 -12.46 -25.55
CA GLN A 36 -10.32 -12.55 -24.09
C GLN A 36 -9.39 -11.48 -23.53
N VAL A 37 -9.83 -10.78 -22.49
CA VAL A 37 -9.02 -9.85 -21.72
C VAL A 37 -9.14 -10.13 -20.23
N GLU A 38 -8.08 -9.79 -19.51
CA GLU A 38 -7.91 -10.00 -18.08
C GLU A 38 -7.13 -8.81 -17.52
N GLY A 39 -7.47 -8.39 -16.31
CA GLY A 39 -6.68 -7.43 -15.55
C GLY A 39 -7.45 -6.85 -14.37
N TYR A 40 -6.84 -5.86 -13.74
CA TYR A 40 -7.37 -5.23 -12.54
C TYR A 40 -8.10 -3.95 -12.89
N LEU A 41 -9.32 -3.81 -12.39
CA LEU A 41 -10.15 -2.63 -12.57
C LEU A 41 -9.46 -1.41 -11.94
N TRP A 42 -9.27 -0.37 -12.75
CA TRP A 42 -8.87 0.95 -12.28
C TRP A 42 -9.91 1.99 -12.71
N VAL A 43 -10.68 2.48 -11.74
CA VAL A 43 -11.62 3.60 -11.93
C VAL A 43 -10.86 4.89 -11.64
N ARG A 44 -10.72 5.73 -12.66
CA ARG A 44 -9.96 6.98 -12.57
C ARG A 44 -10.87 8.15 -12.20
N ASP A 45 -10.38 9.04 -11.34
CA ASP A 45 -11.07 10.30 -10.99
C ASP A 45 -11.44 11.12 -12.24
N ASN A 46 -10.54 11.17 -13.22
CA ASN A 46 -10.69 11.92 -14.47
C ASN A 46 -10.50 11.01 -15.70
N GLY A 47 -11.40 10.04 -15.89
CA GLY A 47 -11.40 9.20 -17.08
C GLY A 47 -12.36 8.01 -17.01
N GLY A 48 -12.46 7.26 -18.11
CA GLY A 48 -13.18 5.98 -18.10
C GLY A 48 -12.38 4.87 -17.39
N PRO A 49 -13.06 3.82 -16.87
CA PRO A 49 -12.41 2.67 -16.25
C PRO A 49 -11.50 1.90 -17.23
N LEU A 50 -10.45 1.31 -16.69
CA LEU A 50 -9.43 0.55 -17.43
C LEU A 50 -9.13 -0.78 -16.73
N LEU A 51 -8.63 -1.75 -17.49
CA LEU A 51 -7.94 -2.91 -16.94
C LEU A 51 -6.43 -2.68 -16.98
N VAL A 52 -5.82 -2.52 -15.81
CA VAL A 52 -4.35 -2.45 -15.66
C VAL A 52 -3.79 -3.81 -15.30
N SER A 53 -2.49 -4.03 -15.55
CA SER A 53 -1.85 -5.32 -15.32
C SER A 53 -0.82 -5.24 -14.20
N GLU A 54 -0.85 -6.23 -13.29
CA GLU A 54 0.18 -6.43 -12.25
C GLU A 54 1.58 -6.58 -12.83
N LYS A 55 1.71 -7.18 -14.04
CA LYS A 55 3.01 -7.41 -14.71
C LYS A 55 3.74 -6.12 -15.05
N ARG A 56 3.01 -4.99 -15.07
CA ARG A 56 3.55 -3.63 -15.25
C ARG A 56 3.35 -2.78 -14.00
N ASN A 57 3.30 -3.41 -12.83
CA ASN A 57 3.12 -2.75 -11.55
C ASN A 57 1.86 -1.87 -11.49
N PHE A 58 0.78 -2.29 -12.15
CA PHE A 58 -0.46 -1.53 -12.30
C PHE A 58 -0.32 -0.17 -12.98
N VAL A 59 0.83 0.15 -13.58
CA VAL A 59 1.01 1.38 -14.35
C VAL A 59 0.22 1.28 -15.65
N ALA A 60 -0.58 2.31 -15.92
CA ALA A 60 -1.48 2.32 -17.05
C ALA A 60 -0.74 2.57 -18.35
N ASP A 61 -1.20 1.93 -19.40
CA ASP A 61 -0.65 1.99 -20.73
C ASP A 61 -1.73 2.26 -21.78
N ARG A 62 -1.29 2.66 -22.97
CA ARG A 62 -2.18 2.92 -24.10
C ARG A 62 -2.86 1.65 -24.61
N SER A 63 -2.24 0.48 -24.44
CA SER A 63 -2.79 -0.82 -24.82
C SER A 63 -3.82 -1.37 -23.83
N ASP A 64 -4.00 -0.74 -22.67
CA ASP A 64 -4.92 -1.24 -21.64
C ASP A 64 -6.37 -1.27 -22.11
N PRO A 65 -7.07 -2.40 -21.93
CA PRO A 65 -8.48 -2.51 -22.24
C PRO A 65 -9.30 -1.43 -21.50
N THR A 66 -10.15 -0.74 -22.26
CA THR A 66 -11.14 0.19 -21.70
C THR A 66 -12.40 -0.56 -21.34
N ILE A 67 -13.04 -0.16 -20.24
CA ILE A 67 -14.32 -0.74 -19.82
C ILE A 67 -15.39 0.34 -19.91
N PRO A 68 -16.50 0.11 -20.63
CA PRO A 68 -17.67 0.99 -20.57
C PRO A 68 -18.19 1.10 -19.14
N VAL A 69 -18.51 2.32 -18.71
CA VAL A 69 -19.05 2.61 -17.36
C VAL A 69 -20.36 1.86 -17.12
N GLU A 70 -21.10 1.58 -18.18
CA GLU A 70 -22.35 0.83 -18.18
C GLU A 70 -22.17 -0.64 -17.76
N LEU A 71 -20.96 -1.21 -17.86
CA LEU A 71 -20.65 -2.55 -17.35
C LEU A 71 -20.23 -2.54 -15.88
N VAL A 72 -19.66 -1.43 -15.40
CA VAL A 72 -19.07 -1.32 -14.05
C VAL A 72 -20.11 -0.86 -13.02
N ASN A 73 -20.85 0.20 -13.34
CA ASN A 73 -21.73 0.88 -12.37
C ASN A 73 -22.88 -0.01 -11.85
N PRO A 74 -23.61 -0.78 -12.67
CA PRO A 74 -24.74 -1.58 -12.17
C PRO A 74 -24.31 -2.68 -11.19
N LEU A 75 -23.08 -3.16 -11.34
CA LEU A 75 -22.48 -4.18 -10.48
C LEU A 75 -21.76 -3.59 -9.27
N HIS A 76 -21.69 -2.25 -9.16
CA HIS A 76 -20.95 -1.54 -8.11
C HIS A 76 -19.49 -1.99 -7.97
N LEU A 77 -18.82 -2.30 -9.08
CA LEU A 77 -17.44 -2.77 -9.04
C LEU A 77 -16.49 -1.63 -8.69
N GLU A 78 -15.58 -1.89 -7.75
CA GLU A 78 -14.59 -0.94 -7.26
C GLU A 78 -13.18 -1.23 -7.81
N THR A 79 -12.30 -0.23 -7.77
CA THR A 79 -10.89 -0.37 -8.15
C THR A 79 -10.21 -1.52 -7.40
N GLY A 80 -9.26 -2.20 -8.05
CA GLY A 80 -8.51 -3.31 -7.47
C GLY A 80 -9.13 -4.71 -7.73
N LEU A 81 -10.34 -4.77 -8.29
CA LEU A 81 -10.98 -6.04 -8.65
C LEU A 81 -10.35 -6.66 -9.90
N MET A 82 -10.01 -7.95 -9.84
CA MET A 82 -9.62 -8.75 -11.00
C MET A 82 -10.87 -9.06 -11.84
N LEU A 83 -10.83 -8.67 -13.10
CA LEU A 83 -11.92 -8.89 -14.06
C LEU A 83 -11.41 -9.69 -15.25
N THR A 84 -12.25 -10.60 -15.73
CA THR A 84 -12.06 -11.24 -17.04
C THR A 84 -13.28 -11.03 -17.93
N GLY A 85 -13.08 -11.03 -19.25
CA GLY A 85 -14.20 -11.04 -20.18
C GLY A 85 -13.80 -10.79 -21.63
N GLN A 86 -14.81 -10.52 -22.46
CA GLN A 86 -14.64 -10.31 -23.89
C GLN A 86 -14.44 -8.83 -24.23
N ALA A 87 -13.43 -8.53 -25.04
CA ALA A 87 -13.21 -7.20 -25.61
C ALA A 87 -13.19 -7.22 -27.13
N HIS A 88 -13.60 -6.10 -27.73
CA HIS A 88 -13.39 -5.86 -29.13
C HIS A 88 -11.94 -5.46 -29.40
N GLN A 89 -11.32 -6.12 -30.38
CA GLN A 89 -9.95 -5.84 -30.80
C GLN A 89 -9.80 -4.44 -31.41
N GLY A 90 -8.65 -3.81 -31.15
CA GLY A 90 -8.24 -2.52 -31.69
C GLY A 90 -6.94 -2.05 -31.01
N ASP A 91 -6.40 -0.90 -31.42
CA ASP A 91 -5.19 -0.31 -30.82
C ASP A 91 -5.30 -0.16 -29.30
N ARG A 92 -6.53 0.07 -28.83
CA ARG A 92 -6.93 -0.04 -27.43
C ARG A 92 -8.18 -0.91 -27.35
N PRO A 93 -8.10 -2.14 -26.82
CA PRO A 93 -9.24 -3.02 -26.68
C PRO A 93 -10.36 -2.35 -25.88
N ARG A 94 -11.61 -2.66 -26.23
CA ARG A 94 -12.77 -2.16 -25.49
C ARG A 94 -13.63 -3.33 -25.04
N MET A 95 -13.71 -3.53 -23.73
CA MET A 95 -14.51 -4.58 -23.12
C MET A 95 -15.98 -4.42 -23.53
N SER A 96 -16.58 -5.55 -23.88
CA SER A 96 -17.97 -5.68 -24.32
C SER A 96 -18.82 -6.44 -23.30
N GLN A 97 -18.20 -7.32 -22.52
CA GLN A 97 -18.85 -8.12 -21.49
C GLN A 97 -17.84 -8.46 -20.38
N ILE A 98 -18.31 -8.45 -19.13
CA ILE A 98 -17.59 -8.99 -17.97
C ILE A 98 -18.07 -10.42 -17.79
N GLU A 99 -17.14 -11.37 -17.74
CA GLU A 99 -17.42 -12.81 -17.55
C GLU A 99 -17.19 -13.23 -16.10
N THR A 100 -16.12 -12.73 -15.46
CA THR A 100 -15.87 -13.00 -14.04
C THR A 100 -15.35 -11.77 -13.29
N VAL A 101 -15.64 -11.75 -11.99
CA VAL A 101 -15.13 -10.81 -10.98
C VAL A 101 -14.50 -11.63 -9.87
N GLU A 102 -13.20 -11.49 -9.62
CA GLU A 102 -12.44 -12.34 -8.68
C GLU A 102 -12.65 -13.84 -8.92
N GLY A 103 -12.75 -14.24 -10.19
CA GLY A 103 -13.01 -15.64 -10.58
C GLY A 103 -14.45 -16.11 -10.39
N MET A 104 -15.35 -15.30 -9.83
CA MET A 104 -16.77 -15.60 -9.64
C MET A 104 -17.61 -15.01 -10.77
N GLN A 105 -18.84 -15.52 -10.96
CA GLN A 105 -19.82 -14.86 -11.82
C GLN A 105 -20.21 -13.49 -11.23
N PRO A 106 -20.47 -12.45 -12.04
CA PRO A 106 -20.75 -11.11 -11.53
C PRO A 106 -21.89 -11.04 -10.51
N GLU A 107 -22.98 -11.78 -10.75
CA GLU A 107 -24.13 -11.86 -9.85
C GLU A 107 -23.79 -12.54 -8.52
N GLU A 108 -22.93 -13.57 -8.56
CA GLU A 108 -22.46 -14.28 -7.38
C GLU A 108 -21.57 -13.37 -6.53
N TYR A 109 -20.58 -12.71 -7.14
CA TYR A 109 -19.72 -11.73 -6.47
C TYR A 109 -20.58 -10.67 -5.78
N ARG A 110 -21.58 -10.14 -6.49
CA ARG A 110 -22.45 -9.09 -5.94
C ARG A 110 -23.26 -9.54 -4.72
N SER A 111 -23.64 -10.81 -4.66
CA SER A 111 -24.39 -11.37 -3.54
C SER A 111 -23.53 -11.61 -2.28
N LYS A 112 -22.21 -11.75 -2.44
CA LYS A 112 -21.26 -12.09 -1.36
C LYS A 112 -20.45 -10.90 -0.86
N ALA A 113 -20.06 -10.00 -1.76
CA ALA A 113 -19.13 -8.92 -1.45
C ALA A 113 -19.75 -7.89 -0.50
N VAL A 114 -19.14 -7.73 0.67
CA VAL A 114 -19.42 -6.64 1.60
C VAL A 114 -18.34 -5.57 1.42
N PRO A 115 -18.70 -4.31 1.15
CA PRO A 115 -17.71 -3.25 0.98
C PRO A 115 -16.79 -3.13 2.19
N PHE A 116 -15.49 -2.90 1.97
CA PHE A 116 -14.48 -2.80 3.04
C PHE A 116 -14.81 -1.74 4.09
N THR A 117 -15.54 -0.70 3.71
CA THR A 117 -16.00 0.37 4.62
C THR A 117 -17.08 -0.06 5.58
N GLU A 118 -17.81 -1.14 5.27
CA GLU A 118 -18.89 -1.70 6.10
C GLU A 118 -18.39 -2.84 7.00
N LEU A 119 -17.17 -3.34 6.77
CA LEU A 119 -16.55 -4.37 7.59
C LEU A 119 -16.27 -3.89 9.02
N ILE A 120 -16.63 -4.73 10.00
CA ILE A 120 -16.45 -4.44 11.42
C ILE A 120 -14.98 -4.58 11.79
N SER A 121 -14.37 -3.47 12.22
CA SER A 121 -12.97 -3.44 12.63
C SER A 121 -12.81 -3.82 14.09
N ILE A 122 -11.93 -4.78 14.36
CA ILE A 122 -11.55 -5.20 15.71
C ILE A 122 -10.05 -5.04 15.95
N ASP A 123 -9.61 -5.19 17.21
CA ASP A 123 -8.18 -5.26 17.50
C ASP A 123 -7.59 -6.55 16.89
N PRO A 124 -6.28 -6.57 16.55
CA PRO A 124 -5.58 -7.80 16.22
C PRO A 124 -5.66 -8.82 17.36
N LEU A 125 -6.02 -10.06 17.02
CA LEU A 125 -6.15 -11.17 17.96
C LEU A 125 -5.19 -12.34 17.66
N GLU A 126 -4.75 -12.44 16.41
CA GLU A 126 -3.79 -13.45 15.98
C GLU A 126 -2.43 -12.78 15.68
N ARG A 127 -1.37 -13.36 16.23
CA ARG A 127 0.01 -12.86 16.09
C ARG A 127 0.69 -13.50 14.88
N PHE A 128 1.38 -12.71 14.07
CA PHE A 128 2.35 -13.24 13.12
C PHE A 128 3.56 -13.78 13.88
N ASN A 129 3.81 -15.09 13.77
CA ASN A 129 5.10 -15.67 14.11
C ASN A 129 6.18 -15.18 13.13
N LEU A 130 7.12 -14.39 13.64
CA LEU A 130 8.25 -13.83 12.91
C LEU A 130 9.54 -14.63 13.12
N GLU A 131 9.54 -15.65 13.98
CA GLU A 131 10.68 -16.54 14.18
C GLU A 131 10.82 -17.54 13.03
N THR A 132 12.04 -17.69 12.49
CA THR A 132 12.37 -18.65 11.42
C THR A 132 13.56 -19.51 11.85
N GLU A 133 14.70 -19.44 11.16
CA GLU A 133 15.90 -20.15 11.58
C GLU A 133 16.49 -19.52 12.86
N PRO A 134 17.05 -20.33 13.80
CA PRO A 134 17.53 -19.82 15.09
C PRO A 134 18.63 -18.75 15.02
N ASP A 135 19.40 -18.74 13.93
CA ASP A 135 20.48 -17.79 13.65
C ASP A 135 19.97 -16.43 13.13
N ILE A 136 18.73 -16.37 12.64
CA ILE A 136 18.05 -15.14 12.24
C ILE A 136 17.37 -14.52 13.46
N VAL A 137 18.12 -13.68 14.18
CA VAL A 137 17.71 -13.14 15.48
C VAL A 137 16.91 -11.85 15.40
N GLU A 138 17.00 -11.07 14.33
CA GLU A 138 16.36 -9.75 14.25
C GLU A 138 14.83 -9.82 14.34
N PRO A 139 14.13 -10.71 13.59
CA PRO A 139 12.69 -10.86 13.71
C PRO A 139 12.27 -11.41 15.07
N ARG A 140 13.08 -12.29 15.67
CA ARG A 140 12.85 -12.86 17.01
C ARG A 140 12.86 -11.75 18.07
N VAL A 141 13.86 -10.88 18.02
CA VAL A 141 13.96 -9.71 18.90
C VAL A 141 12.81 -8.74 18.63
N ALA A 142 12.48 -8.45 17.37
CA ALA A 142 11.35 -7.59 17.02
C ALA A 142 10.04 -8.11 17.62
N GLU A 143 9.75 -9.40 17.49
CA GLU A 143 8.56 -10.04 18.02
C GLU A 143 8.45 -9.99 19.56
N LEU A 144 9.57 -10.18 20.27
CA LEU A 144 9.62 -10.09 21.73
C LEU A 144 9.38 -8.65 22.25
N ILE A 145 9.76 -7.64 21.46
CA ILE A 145 9.72 -6.22 21.86
C ILE A 145 8.49 -5.49 21.33
N ALA A 146 7.97 -5.89 20.18
CA ALA A 146 6.80 -5.30 19.54
C ALA A 146 6.14 -6.39 18.68
N PRO A 147 5.25 -7.21 19.26
CA PRO A 147 4.60 -8.28 18.50
C PRO A 147 3.74 -7.71 17.37
N LEU A 148 3.82 -8.32 16.18
CA LEU A 148 2.99 -7.97 15.03
C LEU A 148 1.75 -8.87 14.97
N GLY A 149 0.56 -8.27 14.88
CA GLY A 149 -0.70 -8.99 14.71
C GLY A 149 -1.29 -8.89 13.30
N LYS A 150 -2.20 -9.80 12.96
CA LYS A 150 -3.07 -9.70 11.78
C LYS A 150 -3.98 -8.48 11.92
N GLY A 151 -3.86 -7.53 10.99
CA GLY A 151 -4.56 -6.25 11.03
C GLY A 151 -3.79 -5.09 11.67
N GLN A 152 -2.49 -5.28 11.96
CA GLN A 152 -1.67 -4.25 12.63
C GLN A 152 -1.29 -3.09 11.69
N ARG A 153 -1.19 -1.90 12.27
CA ARG A 153 -0.58 -0.71 11.66
C ARG A 153 0.80 -0.49 12.29
N CYS A 154 1.79 -1.16 11.72
CA CYS A 154 3.18 -1.14 12.19
C CYS A 154 3.97 -0.04 11.48
N MET A 155 4.60 0.84 12.27
CA MET A 155 5.53 1.84 11.78
C MET A 155 6.95 1.50 12.24
N ILE A 156 7.86 1.25 11.29
CA ILE A 156 9.29 1.13 11.56
C ILE A 156 9.91 2.52 11.44
N VAL A 157 10.13 3.16 12.58
CA VAL A 157 10.71 4.50 12.68
C VAL A 157 12.22 4.37 12.58
N SER A 158 12.82 4.88 11.51
CA SER A 158 14.24 4.64 11.25
C SER A 158 14.96 5.90 10.79
N PRO A 159 16.12 6.24 11.36
CA PRO A 159 17.04 7.14 10.70
C PRO A 159 17.65 6.46 9.46
N PRO A 160 18.24 7.22 8.52
CA PRO A 160 18.96 6.64 7.40
C PRO A 160 20.06 5.69 7.86
N LYS A 161 20.26 4.59 7.12
CA LYS A 161 21.32 3.59 7.36
C LYS A 161 21.19 2.75 8.65
N ALA A 162 20.06 2.73 9.34
CA ALA A 162 19.90 1.93 10.57
C ALA A 162 19.43 0.48 10.36
N GLY A 163 19.45 -0.05 9.13
CA GLY A 163 19.07 -1.44 8.84
C GLY A 163 17.58 -1.67 8.57
N LYS A 164 16.80 -0.61 8.27
CA LYS A 164 15.34 -0.72 7.99
C LYS A 164 14.99 -1.78 6.95
N THR A 165 15.76 -1.85 5.86
CA THR A 165 15.45 -2.70 4.71
C THR A 165 15.65 -4.16 5.07
N THR A 166 16.76 -4.49 5.75
CA THR A 166 17.04 -5.84 6.24
C THR A 166 15.96 -6.33 7.19
N LEU A 167 15.56 -5.50 8.17
CA LEU A 167 14.49 -5.87 9.10
C LEU A 167 13.16 -6.11 8.35
N LEU A 168 12.79 -5.22 7.41
CA LEU A 168 11.56 -5.35 6.63
C LEU A 168 11.56 -6.63 5.78
N GLN A 169 12.68 -6.96 5.13
CA GLN A 169 12.85 -8.19 4.34
C GLN A 169 12.77 -9.44 5.19
N GLN A 170 13.43 -9.46 6.35
CA GLN A 170 13.41 -10.61 7.26
C GLN A 170 12.01 -10.84 7.85
N MET A 171 11.28 -9.76 8.19
CA MET A 171 9.87 -9.88 8.60
C MET A 171 8.99 -10.43 7.48
N ALA A 172 9.17 -9.96 6.24
CA ALA A 172 8.43 -10.49 5.08
C ALA A 172 8.74 -11.96 4.83
N HIS A 173 10.01 -12.36 4.94
CA HIS A 173 10.43 -13.75 4.84
C HIS A 173 9.78 -14.61 5.92
N ALA A 174 9.78 -14.15 7.17
CA ALA A 174 9.18 -14.90 8.26
C ALA A 174 7.66 -15.10 8.09
N ILE A 175 6.93 -14.09 7.60
CA ILE A 175 5.51 -14.25 7.28
C ILE A 175 5.33 -15.23 6.12
N ALA A 176 6.17 -15.16 5.08
CA ALA A 176 6.11 -16.10 3.95
C ALA A 176 6.31 -17.56 4.37
N VAL A 177 7.23 -17.81 5.31
CA VAL A 177 7.53 -19.16 5.83
C VAL A 177 6.44 -19.66 6.77
N ASN A 178 6.03 -18.83 7.73
CA ASN A 178 5.16 -19.26 8.83
C ASN A 178 3.66 -19.11 8.53
N HIS A 179 3.29 -18.25 7.58
CA HIS A 179 1.91 -17.91 7.24
C HIS A 179 1.72 -17.95 5.71
N PRO A 180 1.88 -19.12 5.05
CA PRO A 180 1.88 -19.23 3.60
C PRO A 180 0.53 -18.86 2.94
N ASN A 181 -0.56 -18.80 3.70
CA ASN A 181 -1.88 -18.38 3.24
C ASN A 181 -2.07 -16.85 3.27
N THR A 182 -1.16 -16.11 3.89
CA THR A 182 -1.20 -14.65 3.92
C THR A 182 -0.66 -14.09 2.61
N THR A 183 -1.45 -13.23 1.96
CA THR A 183 -1.00 -12.52 0.76
C THR A 183 0.01 -11.44 1.15
N ILE A 184 1.20 -11.49 0.55
CA ILE A 184 2.29 -10.53 0.84
C ILE A 184 2.48 -9.60 -0.35
N PHE A 185 2.29 -8.30 -0.11
CA PHE A 185 2.62 -7.24 -1.05
C PHE A 185 3.81 -6.43 -0.53
N VAL A 186 4.77 -6.16 -1.40
CA VAL A 186 5.86 -5.23 -1.14
C VAL A 186 5.67 -4.01 -2.03
N LEU A 187 5.46 -2.85 -1.43
CA LEU A 187 5.27 -1.57 -2.11
C LEU A 187 6.49 -0.66 -1.93
N LEU A 188 7.23 -0.45 -3.01
CA LEU A 188 8.44 0.39 -3.04
C LEU A 188 8.16 1.66 -3.84
N VAL A 189 8.21 2.81 -3.17
CA VAL A 189 7.86 4.11 -3.79
C VAL A 189 9.04 5.06 -3.68
N ASP A 190 9.48 5.60 -4.83
CA ASP A 190 10.60 6.54 -4.90
C ASP A 190 11.88 5.96 -4.28
N GLU A 191 12.07 4.64 -4.41
CA GLU A 191 13.27 3.94 -3.93
C GLU A 191 14.24 3.64 -5.08
N ARG A 192 15.51 3.41 -4.73
CA ARG A 192 16.56 3.21 -5.73
C ARG A 192 16.35 1.90 -6.52
N PRO A 193 16.64 1.86 -7.84
CA PRO A 193 16.46 0.68 -8.67
C PRO A 193 17.19 -0.59 -8.17
N GLU A 194 18.39 -0.43 -7.58
CA GLU A 194 19.15 -1.52 -7.00
C GLU A 194 18.46 -2.12 -5.76
N GLU A 195 17.82 -1.28 -4.93
CA GLU A 195 17.06 -1.72 -3.76
C GLU A 195 15.77 -2.45 -4.20
N VAL A 196 15.13 -1.99 -5.27
CA VAL A 196 13.99 -2.70 -5.90
C VAL A 196 14.40 -4.09 -6.40
N THR A 197 15.57 -4.18 -7.04
CA THR A 197 16.09 -5.45 -7.56
C THR A 197 16.41 -6.42 -6.43
N ASP A 198 16.99 -5.92 -5.34
CA ASP A 198 17.28 -6.71 -4.14
C ASP A 198 15.99 -7.30 -3.54
N TRP A 199 14.96 -6.49 -3.35
CA TRP A 199 13.64 -6.98 -2.90
C TRP A 199 13.06 -8.09 -3.76
N LYS A 200 13.10 -7.93 -5.09
CA LYS A 200 12.60 -8.95 -6.04
C LYS A 200 13.36 -10.26 -5.98
N ARG A 201 14.62 -10.26 -5.56
CA ARG A 201 15.45 -11.46 -5.43
C ARG A 201 15.32 -12.11 -4.06
N SER A 202 15.06 -11.32 -3.03
CA SER A 202 15.04 -11.78 -1.63
C SER A 202 13.68 -12.34 -1.20
N ILE A 203 12.57 -11.85 -1.76
CA ILE A 203 11.24 -12.34 -1.39
C ILE A 203 10.97 -13.72 -2.02
N ALA A 204 10.68 -14.72 -1.19
CA ALA A 204 10.38 -16.07 -1.65
C ALA A 204 8.92 -16.25 -2.07
N LEU A 205 8.00 -15.63 -1.35
CA LEU A 205 6.56 -15.65 -1.60
C LEU A 205 6.01 -14.23 -1.42
N GLY A 206 5.32 -13.72 -2.45
CA GLY A 206 4.74 -12.37 -2.46
C GLY A 206 5.05 -11.60 -3.74
N GLU A 207 4.39 -10.46 -3.89
CA GLU A 207 4.46 -9.63 -5.09
C GLU A 207 5.14 -8.29 -4.78
N VAL A 208 6.13 -7.92 -5.61
CA VAL A 208 6.87 -6.65 -5.47
C VAL A 208 6.36 -5.65 -6.48
N PHE A 209 5.65 -4.65 -5.98
CA PHE A 209 5.16 -3.49 -6.71
C PHE A 209 6.10 -2.31 -6.46
N ALA A 210 6.79 -1.86 -7.51
CA ALA A 210 7.76 -0.78 -7.39
C ALA A 210 7.58 0.31 -8.44
N SER A 211 7.73 1.56 -8.00
CA SER A 211 7.95 2.72 -8.86
C SER A 211 9.20 3.44 -8.35
N SER A 212 10.34 3.20 -9.01
CA SER A 212 11.66 3.72 -8.65
C SER A 212 11.78 5.23 -8.87
N THR A 213 12.82 5.84 -8.29
CA THR A 213 13.08 7.30 -8.29
C THR A 213 13.08 7.99 -9.66
N ASP A 214 13.26 7.25 -10.75
CA ASP A 214 13.30 7.72 -12.13
C ASP A 214 11.90 7.80 -12.80
N MET A 215 10.86 7.33 -12.12
CA MET A 215 9.47 7.35 -12.58
C MET A 215 8.76 8.68 -12.24
N SER A 216 7.58 8.90 -12.84
CA SER A 216 6.81 10.11 -12.58
C SER A 216 6.05 10.07 -11.24
N LEU A 217 5.69 11.24 -10.71
CA LEU A 217 4.88 11.35 -9.49
C LEU A 217 3.51 10.66 -9.63
N GLU A 218 2.91 10.73 -10.80
CA GLU A 218 1.64 10.06 -11.11
C GLU A 218 1.80 8.54 -11.03
N SER A 219 2.94 7.99 -11.49
CA SER A 219 3.26 6.56 -11.38
C SER A 219 3.35 6.13 -9.90
N HIS A 220 4.06 6.90 -9.07
CA HIS A 220 4.17 6.63 -7.63
C HIS A 220 2.82 6.60 -6.91
N ILE A 221 1.91 7.50 -7.30
CA ILE A 221 0.58 7.59 -6.70
C ILE A 221 -0.32 6.46 -7.21
N GLN A 222 -0.33 6.22 -8.52
CA GLN A 222 -1.16 5.20 -9.14
C GLN A 222 -0.84 3.80 -8.61
N ILE A 223 0.45 3.41 -8.55
CA ILE A 223 0.84 2.10 -8.03
C ILE A 223 0.41 1.93 -6.57
N SER A 224 0.58 2.99 -5.76
CA SER A 224 0.22 2.99 -4.34
C SER A 224 -1.29 2.81 -4.15
N GLU A 225 -2.10 3.54 -4.92
CA GLU A 225 -3.56 3.43 -4.88
C GLU A 225 -4.03 2.05 -5.36
N MET A 226 -3.45 1.52 -6.44
CA MET A 226 -3.83 0.21 -6.98
C MET A 226 -3.49 -0.95 -6.05
N VAL A 227 -2.29 -0.97 -5.46
CA VAL A 227 -1.88 -2.00 -4.48
C VAL A 227 -2.79 -1.96 -3.26
N PHE A 228 -3.11 -0.76 -2.80
CA PHE A 228 -3.98 -0.58 -1.64
C PHE A 228 -5.41 -1.05 -1.90
N GLU A 229 -6.01 -0.63 -3.02
CA GLU A 229 -7.36 -1.06 -3.38
C GLU A 229 -7.40 -2.56 -3.65
N ARG A 230 -6.38 -3.14 -4.28
CA ARG A 230 -6.26 -4.61 -4.43
C ARG A 230 -6.27 -5.32 -3.07
N ALA A 231 -5.48 -4.84 -2.12
CA ALA A 231 -5.43 -5.40 -0.77
C ALA A 231 -6.79 -5.32 -0.07
N ARG A 232 -7.52 -4.21 -0.23
CA ARG A 232 -8.88 -4.07 0.30
C ARG A 232 -9.85 -5.08 -0.31
N ARG A 233 -9.81 -5.28 -1.63
CA ARG A 233 -10.67 -6.27 -2.32
C ARG A 233 -10.42 -7.69 -1.81
N LEU A 234 -9.16 -8.05 -1.57
CA LEU A 234 -8.81 -9.36 -1.00
C LEU A 234 -9.37 -9.53 0.42
N VAL A 235 -9.27 -8.51 1.27
CA VAL A 235 -9.84 -8.57 2.63
C VAL A 235 -11.36 -8.68 2.63
N GLU A 236 -12.05 -8.02 1.69
CA GLU A 236 -13.51 -8.20 1.48
C GLU A 236 -13.88 -9.64 1.13
N MET A 237 -12.96 -10.39 0.53
CA MET A 237 -13.13 -11.81 0.20
C MET A 237 -12.72 -12.76 1.34
N GLY A 238 -12.24 -12.22 2.46
CA GLY A 238 -11.84 -12.99 3.64
C GLY A 238 -10.35 -13.28 3.75
N ASP A 239 -9.51 -12.71 2.87
CA ASP A 239 -8.08 -13.00 2.88
C ASP A 239 -7.29 -12.15 3.89
N ASP A 240 -6.25 -12.74 4.47
CA ASP A 240 -5.22 -12.02 5.21
C ASP A 240 -4.19 -11.42 4.26
N VAL A 241 -4.00 -10.11 4.31
CA VAL A 241 -3.06 -9.37 3.46
C VAL A 241 -2.08 -8.58 4.31
N VAL A 242 -0.79 -8.66 4.00
CA VAL A 242 0.27 -7.83 4.59
C VAL A 242 0.92 -6.99 3.50
N ILE A 243 0.95 -5.68 3.70
CA ILE A 243 1.70 -4.75 2.84
C ILE A 243 2.96 -4.31 3.58
N PHE A 244 4.13 -4.70 3.06
CA PHE A 244 5.42 -4.14 3.43
C PHE A 244 5.72 -2.93 2.57
N MET A 245 5.98 -1.78 3.18
CA MET A 245 6.12 -0.52 2.47
C MET A 245 7.40 0.22 2.83
N ASP A 246 8.14 0.64 1.80
CA ASP A 246 9.34 1.47 1.91
C ASP A 246 9.21 2.66 0.94
N SER A 247 8.76 3.84 1.38
CA SER A 247 8.40 4.24 2.76
C SER A 247 7.18 5.18 2.80
N LEU A 248 6.50 5.25 3.94
CA LEU A 248 5.40 6.22 4.16
C LEU A 248 5.88 7.66 3.91
N THR A 249 7.10 7.98 4.33
CA THR A 249 7.70 9.31 4.12
C THR A 249 7.79 9.66 2.63
N ARG A 250 8.28 8.73 1.81
CA ARG A 250 8.41 8.94 0.36
C ARG A 250 7.05 9.02 -0.34
N MET A 251 6.10 8.17 0.03
CA MET A 251 4.72 8.26 -0.48
C MET A 251 4.09 9.62 -0.14
N SER A 252 4.16 10.05 1.12
CA SER A 252 3.63 11.34 1.55
C SER A 252 4.27 12.52 0.79
N ARG A 253 5.58 12.47 0.53
CA ARG A 253 6.27 13.46 -0.31
C ARG A 253 5.71 13.47 -1.74
N ALA A 254 5.46 12.31 -2.34
CA ALA A 254 4.89 12.21 -3.69
C ALA A 254 3.49 12.84 -3.76
N PHE A 255 2.59 12.50 -2.82
CA PHE A 255 1.26 13.11 -2.74
C PHE A 255 1.32 14.63 -2.50
N ASN A 256 2.22 15.09 -1.62
CA ASN A 256 2.39 16.51 -1.36
C ASN A 256 2.91 17.28 -2.59
N ASN A 257 3.83 16.68 -3.35
CA ASN A 257 4.37 17.31 -4.55
C ASN A 257 3.33 17.42 -5.68
N LEU A 258 2.42 16.46 -5.82
CA LEU A 258 1.36 16.51 -6.83
C LEU A 258 0.37 17.67 -6.59
N GLN A 259 0.05 17.99 -5.32
CA GLN A 259 -0.96 18.99 -4.97
C GLN A 259 -0.42 20.43 -4.83
N LYS A 260 0.86 20.67 -5.10
CA LYS A 260 1.47 22.01 -4.98
C LYS A 260 0.68 23.04 -5.78
N GLY A 261 0.08 24.02 -5.07
CA GLY A 261 -0.70 25.12 -5.66
C GLY A 261 -2.16 25.24 -5.19
N SER A 262 -2.65 24.40 -4.27
CA SER A 262 -4.09 24.31 -3.94
C SER A 262 -4.56 24.80 -2.56
N GLY A 263 -3.67 25.20 -1.62
CA GLY A 263 -4.12 25.53 -0.26
C GLY A 263 -3.10 26.09 0.74
N ARG A 264 -3.53 26.12 2.01
CA ARG A 264 -2.88 26.77 3.17
C ARG A 264 -1.75 25.87 3.69
N ILE A 265 -0.52 26.34 3.59
CA ILE A 265 0.70 25.60 3.94
C ILE A 265 0.83 25.49 5.48
N LEU A 266 0.94 24.28 6.02
CA LEU A 266 1.30 24.02 7.42
C LEU A 266 2.78 24.35 7.68
N SER A 267 3.15 24.48 8.95
CA SER A 267 4.56 24.64 9.32
C SER A 267 5.36 23.43 8.85
N GLY A 268 6.37 23.62 7.99
CA GLY A 268 7.13 22.52 7.37
C GLY A 268 6.85 22.27 5.89
N GLY A 269 5.96 23.03 5.24
CA GLY A 269 5.76 22.97 3.79
C GLY A 269 4.78 21.90 3.30
N ILE A 270 3.94 21.38 4.20
CA ILE A 270 2.92 20.36 3.90
C ILE A 270 1.54 21.01 3.95
N ASP A 271 0.67 20.71 2.99
CA ASP A 271 -0.75 21.09 3.09
C ASP A 271 -1.52 20.03 3.91
N ALA A 272 -2.38 20.42 4.84
CA ALA A 272 -3.13 19.47 5.66
C ALA A 272 -3.98 18.47 4.84
N ARG A 273 -4.40 18.87 3.63
CA ARG A 273 -5.15 18.02 2.70
C ARG A 273 -4.28 16.98 1.99
N THR A 274 -2.96 17.22 1.85
CA THR A 274 -2.07 16.28 1.15
C THR A 274 -1.84 15.00 1.94
N MET A 275 -1.98 15.07 3.27
CA MET A 275 -1.84 13.93 4.16
C MET A 275 -3.12 13.09 4.31
N GLU A 276 -4.25 13.50 3.71
CA GLU A 276 -5.49 12.73 3.81
C GLU A 276 -5.35 11.33 3.20
N LYS A 277 -4.88 11.23 1.93
CA LYS A 277 -4.72 9.95 1.24
C LYS A 277 -3.69 9.04 1.94
N PRO A 278 -2.46 9.50 2.27
CA PRO A 278 -1.50 8.68 3.01
C PRO A 278 -2.00 8.23 4.39
N ARG A 279 -2.68 9.11 5.16
CA ARG A 279 -3.28 8.70 6.45
C ARG A 279 -4.40 7.69 6.26
N ARG A 280 -5.25 7.85 5.24
CA ARG A 280 -6.30 6.87 4.94
C ARG A 280 -5.68 5.51 4.57
N PHE A 281 -4.62 5.49 3.76
CA PHE A 281 -3.87 4.28 3.43
C PHE A 281 -3.39 3.57 4.69
N PHE A 282 -2.58 4.23 5.53
CA PHE A 282 -2.01 3.61 6.71
C PHE A 282 -3.07 3.28 7.77
N GLY A 283 -4.06 4.16 7.95
CA GLY A 283 -5.16 4.00 8.90
C GLY A 283 -6.19 2.95 8.52
N SER A 284 -6.16 2.44 7.28
CA SER A 284 -7.10 1.40 6.85
C SER A 284 -6.72 0.01 7.29
N ALA A 285 -5.44 -0.23 7.62
CA ALA A 285 -5.02 -1.52 8.17
C ALA A 285 -5.79 -1.83 9.46
N ARG A 286 -6.41 -3.00 9.48
CA ARG A 286 -7.36 -3.45 10.50
C ARG A 286 -7.53 -4.97 10.46
N ASN A 287 -7.91 -5.54 11.59
CA ASN A 287 -8.47 -6.89 11.65
C ASN A 287 -9.98 -6.80 11.45
N VAL A 288 -10.58 -7.72 10.70
CA VAL A 288 -12.02 -7.74 10.42
C VAL A 288 -12.68 -8.89 11.19
N GLU A 289 -13.79 -8.61 11.86
CA GLU A 289 -14.61 -9.65 12.50
C GLU A 289 -15.22 -10.58 11.44
N ASP A 290 -15.07 -11.88 11.63
CA ASP A 290 -15.54 -12.93 10.69
C ASP A 290 -15.05 -12.76 9.24
N GLY A 291 -13.88 -12.14 9.05
CA GLY A 291 -13.27 -11.90 7.74
C GLY A 291 -11.74 -12.02 7.74
N GLY A 292 -11.12 -11.41 6.76
CA GLY A 292 -9.66 -11.34 6.65
C GLY A 292 -9.04 -10.21 7.47
N SER A 293 -7.80 -9.86 7.16
CA SER A 293 -7.13 -8.74 7.82
C SER A 293 -6.24 -7.97 6.85
N LEU A 294 -6.18 -6.64 7.02
CA LEU A 294 -5.21 -5.80 6.34
C LEU A 294 -4.14 -5.37 7.32
N THR A 295 -2.93 -5.89 7.18
CA THR A 295 -1.76 -5.48 7.94
C THR A 295 -0.89 -4.56 7.08
N VAL A 296 -0.40 -3.46 7.64
CA VAL A 296 0.56 -2.58 6.98
C VAL A 296 1.78 -2.44 7.87
N VAL A 297 2.94 -2.84 7.34
CA VAL A 297 4.26 -2.66 7.95
C VAL A 297 5.03 -1.66 7.09
N ALA A 298 5.17 -0.43 7.57
CA ALA A 298 5.76 0.62 6.77
C ALA A 298 6.89 1.36 7.49
N THR A 299 7.93 1.70 6.74
CA THR A 299 9.04 2.50 7.25
C THR A 299 8.66 3.99 7.25
N CYS A 300 9.10 4.71 8.29
CA CYS A 300 9.01 6.16 8.38
C CYS A 300 10.38 6.73 8.74
N LEU A 301 10.88 7.66 7.93
CA LEU A 301 12.19 8.26 8.12
C LEU A 301 12.14 9.36 9.20
N ILE A 302 13.13 9.33 10.09
CA ILE A 302 13.43 10.39 11.07
C ILE A 302 14.88 10.85 10.91
N ASP A 303 15.27 11.91 11.61
CA ASP A 303 16.64 12.45 11.64
C ASP A 303 17.24 12.71 10.24
N THR A 304 16.39 13.07 9.27
CA THR A 304 16.81 13.39 7.90
C THR A 304 17.29 14.84 7.76
N GLY A 305 17.10 15.66 8.79
CA GLY A 305 17.29 17.12 8.73
C GLY A 305 16.17 17.87 8.00
N SER A 306 15.11 17.16 7.57
CA SER A 306 13.95 17.75 6.89
C SER A 306 12.79 17.95 7.86
N ARG A 307 12.39 19.22 8.06
CA ARG A 307 11.18 19.56 8.84
C ARG A 307 9.90 18.94 8.25
N MET A 308 9.86 18.72 6.94
CA MET A 308 8.74 18.03 6.29
C MET A 308 8.63 16.59 6.81
N ASP A 309 9.75 15.87 6.93
CA ASP A 309 9.73 14.48 7.38
C ASP A 309 9.33 14.37 8.85
N GLU A 310 9.77 15.31 9.69
CA GLU A 310 9.35 15.41 11.09
C GLU A 310 7.82 15.56 11.20
N VAL A 311 7.21 16.44 10.39
CA VAL A 311 5.75 16.62 10.39
C VAL A 311 5.04 15.37 9.88
N ILE A 312 5.54 14.74 8.81
CA ILE A 312 5.00 13.47 8.31
C ILE A 312 5.01 12.40 9.41
N PHE A 313 6.13 12.26 10.12
CA PHE A 313 6.25 11.31 11.22
C PHE A 313 5.22 11.57 12.33
N GLN A 314 5.04 12.82 12.75
CA GLN A 314 4.05 13.15 13.79
C GLN A 314 2.61 12.82 13.36
N GLU A 315 2.26 13.04 12.09
CA GLU A 315 0.94 12.69 11.56
C GLU A 315 0.67 11.17 11.60
N PHE A 316 1.67 10.34 11.30
CA PHE A 316 1.52 8.89 11.32
C PHE A 316 1.63 8.27 12.70
N LYS A 317 2.39 8.88 13.61
CA LYS A 317 2.54 8.41 15.00
C LYS A 317 1.19 8.28 15.72
N GLY A 318 0.26 9.21 15.48
CA GLY A 318 -1.10 9.13 16.04
C GLY A 318 -1.97 8.04 15.42
N THR A 319 -1.64 7.57 14.21
CA THR A 319 -2.44 6.64 13.42
C THR A 319 -2.04 5.17 13.66
N GLY A 320 -0.75 4.93 13.88
CA GLY A 320 -0.18 3.60 14.14
C GLY A 320 -0.60 3.03 15.50
N ASN A 321 -0.54 1.70 15.62
CA ASN A 321 -0.75 0.98 16.87
C ASN A 321 0.42 0.05 17.23
N MET A 322 1.47 0.01 16.42
CA MET A 322 2.75 -0.64 16.70
C MET A 322 3.90 0.22 16.17
N GLU A 323 4.94 0.39 16.97
CA GLU A 323 6.14 1.14 16.63
C GLU A 323 7.39 0.29 16.88
N ILE A 324 8.25 0.17 15.88
CA ILE A 324 9.62 -0.33 16.03
C ILE A 324 10.54 0.84 15.75
N VAL A 325 11.25 1.32 16.75
CA VAL A 325 12.15 2.47 16.63
C VAL A 325 13.58 1.99 16.48
N LEU A 326 14.25 2.37 15.40
CA LEU A 326 15.67 2.04 15.17
C LEU A 326 16.58 3.16 15.67
N ASP A 327 17.63 2.80 16.41
CA ASP A 327 18.59 3.72 17.01
C ASP A 327 19.91 3.74 16.23
N ARG A 328 20.34 4.94 15.84
CA ARG A 328 21.63 5.15 15.18
C ARG A 328 22.82 4.78 16.07
N LYS A 329 22.71 4.92 17.39
CA LYS A 329 23.81 4.58 18.32
C LYS A 329 24.14 3.10 18.31
N LEU A 330 23.12 2.24 18.16
CA LEU A 330 23.31 0.79 17.98
C LEU A 330 24.03 0.50 16.66
N PHE A 331 23.61 1.17 15.58
CA PHE A 331 24.27 1.04 14.28
C PHE A 331 25.75 1.46 14.30
N ASP A 332 26.06 2.60 14.91
CA ASP A 332 27.43 3.12 15.00
C ASP A 332 28.36 2.17 15.78
N LYS A 333 27.81 1.39 16.72
CA LYS A 333 28.50 0.33 17.47
C LYS A 333 28.41 -1.06 16.83
N ARG A 334 27.76 -1.21 15.67
CA ARG A 334 27.55 -2.48 14.97
C ARG A 334 26.74 -3.51 15.76
N ILE A 335 25.79 -3.05 16.57
CA ILE A 335 24.86 -3.91 17.31
C ILE A 335 23.57 -4.02 16.49
N PHE A 336 23.26 -5.23 16.01
CA PHE A 336 22.08 -5.54 15.20
C PHE A 336 21.21 -6.61 15.89
N PRO A 337 19.86 -6.46 15.88
CA PRO A 337 19.11 -5.38 15.25
C PRO A 337 19.23 -4.05 16.00
N CYS A 338 19.13 -2.93 15.28
CA CYS A 338 19.24 -1.59 15.85
C CYS A 338 17.97 -1.14 16.61
N ILE A 339 17.21 -2.05 17.23
CA ILE A 339 15.92 -1.73 17.84
C ILE A 339 16.13 -1.05 19.21
N ASN A 340 15.56 0.15 19.37
CA ASN A 340 15.45 0.83 20.65
C ASN A 340 14.35 0.16 21.47
N ILE A 341 14.74 -0.70 22.41
CA ILE A 341 13.82 -1.50 23.23
C ILE A 341 12.81 -0.63 24.01
N PRO A 342 13.21 0.42 24.74
CA PRO A 342 12.26 1.25 25.49
C PRO A 342 11.27 2.04 24.62
N GLN A 343 11.63 2.38 23.38
CA GLN A 343 10.80 3.19 22.49
C GLN A 343 9.92 2.36 21.56
N SER A 344 10.10 1.04 21.54
CA SER A 344 9.37 0.12 20.67
C SER A 344 8.28 -0.63 21.43
N GLY A 345 7.15 -0.89 20.78
CA GLY A 345 6.07 -1.63 21.39
C GLY A 345 4.79 -1.69 20.55
N THR A 346 3.88 -2.55 20.99
CA THR A 346 2.58 -2.77 20.38
C THR A 346 1.47 -2.42 21.37
N ARG A 347 0.48 -1.62 20.95
CA ARG A 347 -0.70 -1.35 21.76
C ARG A 347 -1.55 -2.60 21.90
N LYS A 348 -2.06 -2.86 23.11
CA LYS A 348 -2.88 -4.04 23.44
C LYS A 348 -2.18 -5.37 23.14
N GLU A 349 -0.87 -5.45 23.33
CA GLU A 349 -0.08 -6.67 23.10
C GLU A 349 -0.56 -7.87 23.94
N GLU A 350 -1.26 -7.63 25.04
CA GLU A 350 -1.89 -8.68 25.86
C GLU A 350 -2.95 -9.51 25.13
N LYS A 351 -3.44 -9.02 23.98
CA LYS A 351 -4.36 -9.78 23.11
C LYS A 351 -3.65 -10.76 22.17
N LEU A 352 -2.34 -10.58 21.96
CA LEU A 352 -1.54 -11.33 20.98
C LEU A 352 -0.79 -12.50 21.62
N TYR A 353 -0.76 -12.57 22.95
CA TYR A 353 -0.05 -13.58 23.71
C TYR A 353 -0.94 -14.19 24.78
N PRO A 354 -0.75 -15.47 25.12
CA PRO A 354 -1.31 -16.05 26.33
C PRO A 354 -0.84 -15.28 27.57
N LYS A 355 -1.71 -15.21 28.59
CA LYS A 355 -1.45 -14.47 29.83
C LYS A 355 -0.10 -14.81 30.48
N GLU A 356 0.26 -16.10 30.51
CA GLU A 356 1.53 -16.55 31.10
C GLU A 356 2.76 -16.01 30.35
N GLN A 357 2.72 -15.99 29.01
CA GLN A 357 3.80 -15.43 28.21
C GLN A 357 3.90 -13.91 28.37
N MET A 358 2.76 -13.22 28.53
CA MET A 358 2.75 -11.78 28.82
C MET A 358 3.45 -11.42 30.12
N GLU A 359 3.23 -12.18 31.20
CA GLU A 359 3.90 -11.95 32.49
C GLU A 359 5.43 -12.09 32.36
N LYS A 360 5.88 -13.08 31.57
CA LYS A 360 7.30 -13.29 31.24
C LYS A 360 7.89 -12.16 30.40
N LEU A 361 7.15 -11.65 29.41
CA LEU A 361 7.53 -10.49 28.61
C LEU A 361 7.69 -9.23 29.47
N PHE A 362 6.77 -8.99 30.41
CA PHE A 362 6.88 -7.87 31.34
C PHE A 362 8.09 -7.99 32.27
N LEU A 363 8.39 -9.21 32.75
CA LEU A 363 9.59 -9.46 33.54
C LEU A 363 10.86 -9.15 32.75
N MET A 364 10.93 -9.61 31.49
CA MET A 364 12.03 -9.33 30.57
C MET A 364 12.19 -7.81 30.36
N ARG A 365 11.13 -7.09 29.98
CA ARG A 365 11.17 -5.64 29.75
C ARG A 365 11.64 -4.88 31.00
N ARG A 366 11.16 -5.26 32.19
CA ARG A 366 11.58 -4.64 33.45
C ARG A 366 13.06 -4.86 33.73
N ALA A 367 13.59 -6.05 33.48
CA ALA A 367 15.01 -6.35 33.63
C ALA A 367 15.89 -5.52 32.68
N LEU A 368 15.42 -5.28 31.46
CA LEU A 368 16.14 -4.49 30.45
C LEU A 368 16.05 -2.98 30.68
N SER A 369 14.97 -2.49 31.30
CA SER A 369 14.69 -1.05 31.46
C SER A 369 15.72 -0.27 32.29
N SER A 370 16.50 -0.94 33.15
CA SER A 370 17.53 -0.30 33.96
C SER A 370 18.87 -0.13 33.23
N LEU A 371 19.00 -0.69 32.02
CA LEU A 371 20.22 -0.67 31.23
C LEU A 371 20.20 0.46 30.19
N SER A 372 21.38 0.84 29.68
CA SER A 372 21.43 1.66 28.48
C SER A 372 20.89 0.87 27.28
N PRO A 373 20.37 1.52 26.21
CA PRO A 373 19.84 0.82 25.04
C PRO A 373 20.83 -0.20 24.44
N GLU A 374 22.13 0.10 24.44
CA GLU A 374 23.16 -0.78 23.89
C GLU A 374 23.39 -2.01 24.77
N ALA A 375 23.55 -1.80 26.08
CA ALA A 375 23.70 -2.90 27.04
C ALA A 375 22.44 -3.78 27.11
N ALA A 376 21.25 -3.18 26.99
CA ALA A 376 19.99 -3.91 26.93
C ALA A 376 19.92 -4.81 25.70
N MET A 377 20.29 -4.29 24.53
CA MET A 377 20.29 -5.06 23.28
C MET A 377 21.32 -6.19 23.30
N GLU A 378 22.54 -5.92 23.77
CA GLU A 378 23.58 -6.94 23.91
C GLU A 378 23.16 -8.07 24.86
N LEU A 379 22.59 -7.73 26.02
CA LEU A 379 22.09 -8.73 26.98
C LEU A 379 20.94 -9.55 26.38
N LEU A 380 19.99 -8.90 25.71
CA LEU A 380 18.88 -9.60 25.07
C LEU A 380 19.38 -10.55 23.97
N LEU A 381 20.30 -10.10 23.12
CA LEU A 381 20.89 -10.94 22.08
C LEU A 381 21.66 -12.12 22.66
N GLN A 382 22.43 -11.91 23.74
CA GLN A 382 23.11 -12.99 24.45
C GLN A 382 22.10 -14.04 24.89
N LYS A 383 20.98 -13.62 25.51
CA LYS A 383 19.95 -14.53 26.03
C LYS A 383 19.13 -15.20 24.96
N VAL A 384 18.69 -14.50 23.93
CA VAL A 384 17.91 -15.08 22.82
C VAL A 384 18.72 -16.15 22.07
N ARG A 385 20.04 -15.95 21.91
CA ARG A 385 20.93 -16.93 21.26
C ARG A 385 21.19 -18.19 22.09
N GLU A 386 20.97 -18.16 23.40
CA GLU A 386 21.05 -19.36 24.24
C GLU A 386 19.92 -20.36 23.94
N PHE A 387 18.84 -19.92 23.27
CA PHE A 387 17.66 -20.74 22.99
C PHE A 387 17.32 -20.77 21.48
N PRO A 388 16.90 -21.93 20.95
CA PRO A 388 16.54 -22.06 19.55
C PRO A 388 15.23 -21.33 19.21
N THR A 389 14.35 -21.09 20.20
CA THR A 389 13.03 -20.45 20.00
C THR A 389 12.70 -19.43 21.07
N ASN A 390 11.86 -18.45 20.72
CA ASN A 390 11.31 -17.44 21.61
C ASN A 390 10.47 -18.07 22.72
N GLU A 391 9.73 -19.13 22.41
CA GLU A 391 8.93 -19.87 23.39
C GLU A 391 9.81 -20.52 24.47
N GLN A 392 10.91 -21.18 24.07
CA GLN A 392 11.86 -21.77 25.02
C GLN A 392 12.58 -20.70 25.85
N PHE A 393 12.96 -19.59 25.21
CA PHE A 393 13.54 -18.45 25.93
C PHE A 393 12.56 -17.90 26.99
N LEU A 394 11.32 -17.60 26.63
CA LEU A 394 10.32 -17.12 27.59
C LEU A 394 10.05 -18.14 28.71
N SER A 395 10.02 -19.43 28.37
CA SER A 395 9.84 -20.51 29.35
C SER A 395 11.00 -20.64 30.33
N SER A 396 12.21 -20.24 29.96
CA SER A 396 13.37 -20.21 30.85
C SER A 396 13.29 -19.10 31.92
N LEU A 397 12.46 -18.08 31.69
CA LEU A 397 12.27 -16.99 32.64
C LEU A 397 11.40 -17.46 33.80
N GLN A 398 11.98 -17.50 35.00
CA GLN A 398 11.27 -17.85 36.22
C GLN A 398 10.47 -16.66 36.74
N LEU A 399 9.14 -16.81 36.77
CA LEU A 399 8.28 -15.92 37.55
C LEU A 399 8.55 -16.16 39.04
N LYS A 400 8.75 -15.07 39.80
CA LYS A 400 9.01 -15.15 41.24
C LYS A 400 7.78 -15.55 42.03
#